data_AF-C7Q159-F1
#
_entry.id   AF-C7Q159-F1
#
_cell.length_a   1.000
_cell.length_b   1.000
_cell.length_c   1.000
_cell.angle_alpha   90.00
_cell.angle_beta   90.00
_cell.angle_gamma   90.00
#
_symmetry.space_group_name_H-M   'P 1'
#
loop_
_entity.id
_entity.type
_entity.pdbx_description
1 polymer ?
#
loop_
_entity_poly.entity_id
_entity_poly.type
_entity_poly.pdbx_seq_one_letter_code
_entity_poly.pdbx_strand_id
1 'polypeptide(L)'
;MTSVTITLHIDAKHVSERGGVSWTQAHPVAIDLDTLTPRARALAEAVAQLPGKRKGGGEIMCEHRTKTRRDITPDAESWLPPERLDEPARQAWARWDIYRADSEVPPAEYLEIQARKIPPEWRIVCGHAIGLPDPAPVASSQSAGEDDRLTPRAVVEYLATRHQRHIGPSTWRSYAARGQAPAPVGHVGRESLWSPVDVDAWATGQWHADRS
;
A
#
# COMPACT_ATOMS: atom_id res chain seq x y z
N MET A 1 14.29 -7.07 -17.58
CA MET A 1 12.84 -7.07 -17.32
C MET A 1 12.59 -8.11 -16.25
N THR A 2 12.29 -7.66 -15.04
CA THR A 2 12.06 -8.55 -13.89
C THR A 2 10.56 -8.83 -13.82
N SER A 3 10.11 -10.00 -14.26
CA SER A 3 8.71 -10.42 -14.14
C SER A 3 8.50 -11.32 -12.94
N VAL A 4 7.40 -11.16 -12.22
CA VAL A 4 6.95 -12.12 -11.20
C VAL A 4 5.58 -12.65 -11.59
N THR A 5 5.43 -13.97 -11.52
CA THR A 5 4.12 -14.61 -11.59
C THR A 5 3.46 -14.52 -10.23
N ILE A 6 2.41 -13.72 -10.13
CA ILE A 6 1.60 -13.66 -8.92
C ILE A 6 0.34 -14.49 -9.12
N THR A 7 -0.06 -15.20 -8.07
CA THR A 7 -1.37 -15.84 -8.05
C THR A 7 -2.35 -14.86 -7.41
N LEU A 8 -3.00 -14.06 -8.25
CA LEU A 8 -4.15 -13.28 -7.78
C LEU A 8 -5.32 -14.25 -7.62
N HIS A 9 -5.84 -14.35 -6.40
CA HIS A 9 -7.04 -15.14 -6.16
C HIS A 9 -8.22 -14.41 -6.79
N ILE A 10 -8.60 -14.92 -7.94
CA ILE A 10 -9.69 -14.43 -8.74
C ILE A 10 -11.02 -14.99 -8.19
N ASP A 11 -11.80 -14.14 -7.52
CA ASP A 11 -13.16 -14.51 -7.10
C ASP A 11 -14.13 -14.22 -8.26
N ALA A 12 -14.43 -15.25 -9.06
CA ALA A 12 -15.63 -15.24 -9.88
C ALA A 12 -16.72 -15.97 -9.10
N LYS A 13 -17.69 -15.20 -8.60
CA LYS A 13 -18.87 -15.73 -7.93
C LYS A 13 -19.74 -16.45 -8.98
N HIS A 14 -19.55 -17.75 -9.14
CA HIS A 14 -20.48 -18.59 -9.89
C HIS A 14 -21.55 -19.09 -8.93
N VAL A 15 -22.76 -18.53 -9.05
CA VAL A 15 -23.94 -19.05 -8.35
C VAL A 15 -24.42 -20.25 -9.15
N SER A 16 -24.17 -21.47 -8.66
CA SER A 16 -24.72 -22.66 -9.29
C SER A 16 -26.26 -22.66 -9.18
N GLU A 17 -26.93 -23.29 -10.14
CA GLU A 17 -28.40 -23.46 -10.16
C GLU A 17 -28.95 -24.15 -8.88
N ARG A 18 -28.07 -24.83 -8.12
CA ARG A 18 -28.43 -25.48 -6.83
C ARG A 18 -28.12 -24.63 -5.59
N GLY A 19 -27.80 -23.35 -5.75
CA GLY A 19 -27.50 -22.44 -4.62
C GLY A 19 -26.16 -22.68 -3.94
N GLY A 20 -25.32 -23.58 -4.45
CA GLY A 20 -23.94 -23.75 -4.00
C GLY A 20 -23.06 -22.63 -4.56
N VAL A 21 -22.32 -21.94 -3.69
CA VAL A 21 -21.26 -21.01 -4.09
C VAL A 21 -20.03 -21.85 -4.45
N SER A 22 -19.75 -21.97 -5.74
CA SER A 22 -18.50 -22.56 -6.22
C SER A 22 -17.47 -21.45 -6.35
N TRP A 23 -16.31 -21.66 -5.73
CA TRP A 23 -15.20 -20.73 -5.87
C TRP A 23 -14.43 -21.08 -7.15
N THR A 24 -14.27 -20.08 -8.01
CA THR A 24 -13.52 -20.26 -9.26
C THR A 24 -12.02 -20.39 -8.96
N GLN A 25 -11.35 -21.20 -9.78
CA GLN A 25 -9.93 -21.49 -9.67
C GLN A 25 -9.10 -20.21 -9.77
N ALA A 26 -8.08 -20.06 -8.92
CA ALA A 26 -7.14 -18.95 -9.03
C ALA A 26 -6.35 -19.07 -10.35
N HIS A 27 -6.29 -17.99 -11.12
CA HIS A 27 -5.48 -17.95 -12.34
C HIS A 27 -4.18 -17.20 -12.06
N PRO A 28 -3.02 -17.80 -12.36
CA PRO A 28 -1.75 -17.09 -12.27
C PRO A 28 -1.74 -15.95 -13.31
N VAL A 29 -1.30 -14.77 -12.88
CA VAL A 29 -1.12 -13.60 -13.73
C VAL A 29 0.35 -13.20 -13.68
N ALA A 30 0.99 -13.11 -14.84
CA ALA A 30 2.34 -12.58 -14.95
C ALA A 30 2.29 -11.05 -14.92
N ILE A 31 3.07 -10.42 -14.05
CA ILE A 31 3.18 -8.97 -13.95
C ILE A 31 4.63 -8.55 -14.15
N ASP A 32 4.84 -7.55 -14.99
CA ASP A 32 6.13 -6.90 -15.17
C ASP A 32 6.37 -5.92 -14.01
N LEU A 33 7.29 -6.27 -13.11
CA LEU A 33 7.57 -5.46 -11.92
C LEU A 33 8.22 -4.12 -12.28
N ASP A 34 8.81 -4.00 -13.47
CA ASP A 34 9.42 -2.75 -13.94
C ASP A 34 8.38 -1.69 -14.34
N THR A 35 7.11 -2.09 -14.45
CA THR A 35 5.99 -1.16 -14.66
C THR A 35 5.36 -0.63 -13.36
N LEU A 36 5.73 -1.21 -12.22
CA LEU A 36 5.17 -0.87 -10.91
C LEU A 36 6.03 0.16 -10.18
N THR A 37 5.37 0.99 -9.39
CA THR A 37 6.02 1.78 -8.35
C THR A 37 6.69 0.87 -7.32
N PRO A 38 7.75 1.33 -6.63
CA PRO A 38 8.43 0.51 -5.62
C PRO A 38 7.49 -0.10 -4.59
N ARG A 39 6.44 0.62 -4.18
CA ARG A 39 5.47 0.13 -3.21
C ARG A 39 4.56 -0.97 -3.78
N ALA A 40 4.05 -0.79 -5.00
CA ALA A 40 3.24 -1.79 -5.67
C ALA A 40 4.06 -3.04 -6.03
N ARG A 41 5.33 -2.86 -6.38
CA ARG A 41 6.29 -3.95 -6.57
C ARG A 41 6.44 -4.80 -5.31
N ALA A 42 6.65 -4.17 -4.15
CA ALA A 42 6.77 -4.91 -2.89
C ALA A 42 5.47 -5.64 -2.53
N LEU A 43 4.32 -5.06 -2.85
CA LEU A 43 3.04 -5.75 -2.69
C LEU A 43 2.95 -6.97 -3.61
N ALA A 44 3.33 -6.85 -4.88
CA ALA A 44 3.31 -7.95 -5.84
C ALA A 44 4.21 -9.11 -5.37
N GLU A 45 5.43 -8.80 -4.95
CA GLU A 45 6.38 -9.78 -4.41
C GLU A 45 5.84 -10.43 -3.12
N ALA A 46 5.25 -9.64 -2.21
CA ALA A 46 4.67 -10.17 -0.98
C ALA A 46 3.48 -11.10 -1.27
N VAL A 47 2.61 -10.73 -2.21
CA VAL A 47 1.51 -11.60 -2.66
C VAL A 47 2.06 -12.89 -3.29
N ALA A 48 3.18 -12.83 -4.01
CA ALA A 48 3.82 -14.02 -4.59
C ALA A 48 4.34 -15.00 -3.52
N GLN A 49 4.68 -14.52 -2.32
CA GLN A 49 5.12 -15.36 -1.21
C GLN A 49 3.97 -16.09 -0.50
N LEU A 50 2.72 -15.63 -0.68
CA LEU A 50 1.57 -16.23 -0.01
C LEU A 50 1.29 -17.65 -0.56
N PRO A 51 1.05 -18.64 0.31
CA PRO A 51 0.72 -20.00 -0.13
C PRO A 51 -0.65 -19.99 -0.83
N GLY A 52 -0.66 -20.19 -2.15
CA GLY A 52 -1.80 -19.98 -3.05
C GLY A 52 -3.00 -20.93 -2.92
N LYS A 53 -3.42 -21.32 -1.70
CA LYS A 53 -4.49 -22.33 -1.52
C LYS A 53 -5.67 -21.95 -0.63
N ARG A 54 -5.70 -20.80 0.07
CA ARG A 54 -6.86 -20.46 0.91
C ARG A 54 -7.23 -18.98 0.89
N LYS A 55 -8.54 -18.75 0.84
CA LYS A 55 -9.18 -17.47 1.19
C LYS A 55 -8.75 -17.12 2.63
N GLY A 56 -7.97 -16.05 2.80
CA GLY A 56 -7.39 -15.65 4.08
C GLY A 56 -6.15 -16.45 4.53
N GLY A 57 -5.46 -17.14 3.61
CA GLY A 57 -4.30 -17.98 3.95
C GLY A 57 -3.01 -17.24 4.29
N GLY A 58 -2.98 -15.91 4.17
CA GLY A 58 -1.88 -15.11 4.66
C GLY A 58 -2.13 -13.62 4.57
N GLU A 59 -1.21 -12.89 5.18
CA GLU A 59 -1.29 -11.47 5.48
C GLU A 59 -0.08 -10.78 4.85
N ILE A 60 -0.27 -9.54 4.41
CA ILE A 60 0.88 -8.71 4.02
C ILE A 60 1.45 -8.13 5.31
N MET A 61 2.65 -8.54 5.67
CA MET A 61 3.31 -8.01 6.86
C MET A 61 3.92 -6.65 6.52
N CYS A 62 3.54 -5.65 7.29
CA CYS A 62 4.07 -4.30 7.20
C CYS A 62 4.92 -3.98 8.42
N GLU A 63 5.87 -3.08 8.24
CA GLU A 63 6.75 -2.59 9.31
C GLU A 63 6.73 -1.06 9.35
N HIS A 64 6.60 -0.49 10.54
CA HIS A 64 6.61 0.95 10.72
C HIS A 64 8.04 1.49 10.52
N ARG A 65 8.20 2.57 9.75
CA ARG A 65 9.51 3.09 9.35
C ARG A 65 10.37 3.60 10.50
N THR A 66 9.75 4.24 11.48
CA THR A 66 10.46 4.94 12.57
C THR A 66 10.08 4.52 13.98
N LYS A 67 9.01 3.73 14.14
CA LYS A 67 8.47 3.37 15.45
C LYS A 67 8.79 1.92 15.75
N THR A 68 9.10 1.68 17.01
CA THR A 68 9.32 0.36 17.59
C THR A 68 7.99 -0.23 18.07
N ARG A 69 7.99 -1.51 18.45
CA ARG A 69 6.81 -2.15 19.06
C ARG A 69 6.35 -1.41 20.31
N ARG A 70 7.29 -0.92 21.12
CA ARG A 70 7.01 -0.11 22.32
C ARG A 70 6.19 1.14 21.99
N ASP A 71 6.46 1.80 20.88
CA ASP A 71 5.84 3.09 20.54
C ASP A 71 4.39 2.98 20.07
N ILE A 72 3.98 1.83 19.53
CA ILE A 72 2.65 1.68 18.90
C ILE A 72 1.73 0.68 19.59
N THR A 73 2.28 -0.20 20.43
CA THR A 73 1.53 -1.26 21.07
C THR A 73 1.41 -0.97 22.56
N PRO A 74 0.23 -0.52 23.02
CA PRO A 74 -0.02 -0.32 24.44
C PRO A 74 0.33 -1.57 25.23
N ASP A 75 0.99 -1.37 26.37
CA ASP A 75 1.36 -2.44 27.30
C ASP A 75 2.23 -3.56 26.69
N ALA A 76 2.96 -3.28 25.60
CA ALA A 76 3.89 -4.23 24.99
C ALA A 76 4.85 -4.86 26.01
N GLU A 77 5.29 -4.09 27.00
CA GLU A 77 6.21 -4.51 28.07
C GLU A 77 5.65 -5.64 28.95
N SER A 78 4.31 -5.83 28.97
CA SER A 78 3.66 -6.85 29.79
C SER A 78 3.67 -8.25 29.16
N TRP A 79 3.91 -8.35 27.85
CA TRP A 79 3.81 -9.63 27.12
C TRP A 79 4.88 -9.85 26.04
N LEU A 80 5.70 -8.84 25.73
CA LEU A 80 6.91 -9.01 24.93
C LEU A 80 8.14 -9.05 25.84
N PRO A 81 9.12 -9.91 25.53
CA PRO A 81 10.39 -9.86 26.23
C PRO A 81 11.15 -8.57 25.85
N PRO A 82 11.99 -8.01 26.74
CA PRO A 82 12.58 -6.68 26.57
C PRO A 82 13.32 -6.48 25.25
N GLU A 83 14.03 -7.50 24.76
CA GLU A 83 14.79 -7.46 23.50
C GLU A 83 13.91 -7.24 22.26
N ARG A 84 12.60 -7.54 22.35
CA ARG A 84 11.66 -7.35 21.24
C ARG A 84 10.94 -6.02 21.27
N LEU A 85 11.02 -5.28 22.38
CA LEU A 85 10.35 -3.98 22.50
C LEU A 85 10.93 -2.96 21.54
N ASP A 86 12.24 -3.04 21.33
CA ASP A 86 13.00 -2.11 20.50
C ASP A 86 13.10 -2.58 19.03
N GLU A 87 12.49 -3.72 18.68
CA GLU A 87 12.31 -4.14 17.28
C GLU A 87 11.37 -3.15 16.55
N PRO A 88 11.57 -2.96 15.23
CA PRO A 88 10.60 -2.25 14.40
C PRO A 88 9.20 -2.80 14.57
N ALA A 89 8.23 -1.90 14.64
CA ALA A 89 6.85 -2.30 14.85
C ALA A 89 6.30 -3.00 13.61
N ARG A 90 5.70 -4.19 13.78
CA ARG A 90 5.13 -4.95 12.67
C ARG A 90 3.63 -5.14 12.83
N GLN A 91 2.91 -5.08 11.72
CA GLN A 91 1.48 -5.29 11.69
C GLN A 91 1.06 -6.02 10.41
N ALA A 92 0.17 -6.99 10.57
CA ALA A 92 -0.54 -7.61 9.47
C ALA A 92 -1.50 -6.61 8.80
N TRP A 93 -1.35 -6.45 7.49
CA TRP A 93 -2.25 -5.67 6.67
C TRP A 93 -3.25 -6.59 5.97
N ALA A 94 -4.44 -6.71 6.55
CA ALA A 94 -5.55 -7.52 6.04
C ALA A 94 -6.58 -6.72 5.20
N ARG A 95 -6.40 -5.40 5.02
CA ARG A 95 -7.39 -4.51 4.37
C ARG A 95 -7.23 -4.38 2.85
N TRP A 96 -6.58 -5.33 2.20
CA TRP A 96 -6.52 -5.37 0.74
C TRP A 96 -7.71 -6.15 0.19
N ASP A 97 -8.33 -5.66 -0.89
CA ASP A 97 -9.51 -6.29 -1.47
C ASP A 97 -9.11 -7.53 -2.26
N ILE A 98 -10.04 -8.44 -2.57
CA ILE A 98 -9.76 -9.54 -3.50
C ILE A 98 -9.79 -9.01 -4.94
N TYR A 99 -8.79 -9.37 -5.75
CA TYR A 99 -8.82 -9.07 -7.19
C TYR A 99 -9.82 -9.98 -7.90
N ARG A 100 -10.75 -9.42 -8.67
CA ARG A 100 -11.80 -10.21 -9.34
C ARG A 100 -11.42 -10.55 -10.78
N ALA A 101 -11.93 -11.68 -11.29
CA ALA A 101 -11.69 -12.14 -12.67
C ALA A 101 -12.19 -11.12 -13.70
N ASP A 102 -13.37 -10.61 -13.37
CA ASP A 102 -14.17 -9.68 -14.15
C ASP A 102 -13.80 -8.23 -13.84
N SER A 103 -12.68 -7.98 -13.13
CA SER A 103 -12.24 -6.63 -12.87
C SER A 103 -11.86 -5.95 -14.19
N GLU A 104 -12.47 -4.79 -14.45
CA GLU A 104 -12.07 -3.91 -15.55
C GLU A 104 -10.73 -3.19 -15.25
N VAL A 105 -10.25 -3.26 -14.01
CA VAL A 105 -8.99 -2.65 -13.60
C VAL A 105 -7.85 -3.63 -13.89
N PRO A 106 -6.83 -3.25 -14.69
CA PRO A 106 -5.68 -4.10 -14.95
C PRO A 106 -4.98 -4.53 -13.64
N PRO A 107 -4.42 -5.76 -13.57
CA PRO A 107 -3.78 -6.27 -12.35
C PRO A 107 -2.70 -5.34 -11.77
N ALA A 108 -1.87 -4.73 -12.63
CA ALA A 108 -0.84 -3.78 -12.23
C ALA A 108 -1.44 -2.53 -11.57
N GLU A 109 -2.47 -1.94 -12.19
CA GLU A 109 -3.18 -0.77 -11.63
C GLU A 109 -3.89 -1.12 -10.32
N TYR A 110 -4.49 -2.30 -10.22
CA TYR A 110 -5.09 -2.77 -8.98
C TYR A 110 -4.05 -2.89 -7.85
N LEU A 111 -2.85 -3.43 -8.11
CA LEU A 111 -1.80 -3.53 -7.10
C LEU A 111 -1.34 -2.16 -6.61
N GLU A 112 -1.23 -1.19 -7.52
CA GLU A 112 -0.94 0.18 -7.15
C GLU A 112 -2.01 0.76 -6.22
N ILE A 113 -3.29 0.57 -6.56
CA ILE A 113 -4.42 1.03 -5.73
C ILE A 113 -4.35 0.39 -4.34
N GLN A 114 -4.12 -0.93 -4.25
CA GLN A 114 -4.06 -1.62 -2.95
C GLN A 114 -2.83 -1.20 -2.14
N ALA A 115 -1.66 -1.04 -2.77
CA ALA A 115 -0.44 -0.59 -2.11
C ALA A 115 -0.60 0.81 -1.48
N ARG A 116 -1.37 1.70 -2.12
CA ARG A 116 -1.65 3.05 -1.61
C ARG A 116 -2.68 3.11 -0.48
N LYS A 117 -3.34 1.99 -0.15
CA LYS A 117 -4.16 1.92 1.08
C LYS A 117 -3.32 1.75 2.33
N ILE A 118 -2.08 1.28 2.20
CA ILE A 118 -1.15 1.13 3.32
C ILE A 118 -0.66 2.54 3.69
N PRO A 119 -0.75 2.96 4.97
CA PRO A 119 -0.32 4.30 5.36
C PRO A 119 1.18 4.52 5.08
N PRO A 120 1.62 5.70 4.61
CA PRO A 120 2.99 5.95 4.11
C PRO A 120 4.12 5.70 5.13
N GLU A 121 3.82 5.73 6.41
CA GLU A 121 4.74 5.40 7.49
C GLU A 121 4.98 3.89 7.68
N TRP A 122 4.24 3.04 6.96
CA TRP A 122 4.39 1.59 6.96
C TRP A 122 4.95 1.08 5.63
N ARG A 123 6.03 0.31 5.68
CA ARG A 123 6.60 -0.37 4.51
C ARG A 123 6.15 -1.82 4.45
N ILE A 124 6.01 -2.35 3.24
CA ILE A 124 5.71 -3.78 3.02
C ILE A 124 7.00 -4.59 3.23
N VAL A 125 6.93 -5.64 4.05
CA VAL A 125 8.08 -6.51 4.35
C VAL A 125 7.97 -7.84 3.61
N CYS A 126 6.86 -8.56 3.79
CA CYS A 126 6.69 -9.89 3.20
C CYS A 126 5.22 -10.33 3.16
N GLY A 127 4.94 -11.41 2.44
CA GLY A 127 3.67 -12.13 2.57
C GLY A 127 3.82 -13.25 3.58
N HIS A 128 3.15 -13.14 4.72
CA HIS A 128 3.25 -14.09 5.83
C HIS A 128 2.03 -15.02 5.87
N ALA A 129 2.27 -16.33 6.00
CA ALA A 129 1.20 -17.30 6.22
C ALA A 129 1.14 -17.68 7.71
N ILE A 130 -0.05 -17.60 8.29
CA ILE A 130 -0.26 -17.91 9.70
C ILE A 130 0.22 -19.34 10.00
N GLY A 131 1.08 -19.47 11.01
CA GLY A 131 1.61 -20.76 11.45
C GLY A 131 2.85 -21.24 10.68
N LEU A 132 3.38 -20.44 9.74
CA LEU A 132 4.68 -20.68 9.13
C LEU A 132 5.75 -19.72 9.71
N PRO A 133 7.04 -20.07 9.62
CA PRO A 133 8.11 -19.13 9.93
C PRO A 133 8.00 -17.85 9.10
N ASP A 134 8.51 -16.74 9.65
CA ASP A 134 8.55 -15.46 8.95
C ASP A 134 9.31 -15.61 7.63
N PRO A 135 8.68 -15.26 6.48
CA PRO A 135 9.38 -15.29 5.21
C PRO A 135 10.46 -14.21 5.19
N ALA A 136 11.47 -14.44 4.36
CA ALA A 136 12.46 -13.41 4.06
C ALA A 136 11.76 -12.15 3.51
N PRO A 137 12.25 -10.95 3.86
CA PRO A 137 11.77 -9.72 3.26
C PRO A 137 11.80 -9.78 1.73
N VAL A 138 10.80 -9.19 1.09
CA VAL A 138 10.76 -9.07 -0.37
C VAL A 138 11.87 -8.13 -0.85
N ALA A 139 12.39 -8.39 -2.04
CA ALA A 139 13.54 -7.68 -2.58
C ALA A 139 13.33 -6.15 -2.63
N SER A 140 12.11 -5.73 -2.93
CA SER A 140 11.76 -4.31 -3.04
C SER A 140 11.30 -3.65 -1.72
N SER A 141 11.34 -4.37 -0.59
CA SER A 141 10.84 -3.87 0.72
C SER A 141 11.47 -2.54 1.13
N GLN A 142 12.78 -2.38 0.93
CA GLN A 142 13.47 -1.14 1.27
C GLN A 142 12.99 0.03 0.38
N SER A 143 13.00 -0.16 -0.94
CA SER A 143 12.56 0.87 -1.90
C SER A 143 11.07 1.23 -1.74
N ALA A 144 10.23 0.28 -1.29
CA ALA A 144 8.84 0.54 -0.97
C ALA A 144 8.67 1.48 0.23
N GLY A 145 9.61 1.46 1.19
CA GLY A 145 9.63 2.40 2.30
C GLY A 145 10.05 3.81 1.90
N GLU A 146 10.74 3.96 0.76
CA GLU A 146 11.15 5.26 0.22
C GLU A 146 10.07 5.90 -0.67
N ASP A 147 9.12 5.10 -1.16
CA ASP A 147 7.98 5.59 -1.96
C ASP A 147 6.86 6.16 -1.08
N ASP A 148 7.03 7.41 -0.70
CA ASP A 148 6.14 8.18 0.16
C ASP A 148 5.04 8.96 -0.61
N ARG A 149 4.93 8.75 -1.92
CA ARG A 149 3.99 9.49 -2.77
C ARG A 149 2.54 9.31 -2.33
N LEU A 150 1.81 10.42 -2.31
CA LEU A 150 0.46 10.54 -1.78
C LEU A 150 -0.59 10.62 -2.90
N THR A 151 -1.69 9.89 -2.76
CA THR A 151 -2.91 10.12 -3.55
C THR A 151 -3.62 11.40 -3.06
N PRO A 152 -4.56 12.00 -3.81
CA PRO A 152 -5.33 13.16 -3.34
C PRO A 152 -6.00 12.93 -1.98
N ARG A 153 -6.54 11.72 -1.73
CA ARG A 153 -7.13 11.38 -0.44
C ARG A 153 -6.07 11.35 0.67
N ALA A 154 -4.91 10.76 0.40
CA ALA A 154 -3.81 10.74 1.35
C ALA A 154 -3.24 12.15 1.61
N VAL A 155 -3.21 13.03 0.59
CA VAL A 155 -2.79 14.43 0.76
C VAL A 155 -3.71 15.16 1.73
N VAL A 156 -5.03 15.06 1.57
CA VAL A 156 -5.93 15.80 2.47
C VAL A 156 -5.92 15.26 3.90
N GLU A 157 -5.77 13.94 4.07
CA GLU A 157 -5.59 13.32 5.38
C GLU A 157 -4.27 13.76 6.02
N TYR A 158 -3.20 13.76 5.24
CA TYR A 158 -1.87 14.22 5.65
C TYR A 158 -1.90 15.70 6.08
N LEU A 159 -2.55 16.57 5.31
CA LEU A 159 -2.72 17.99 5.64
C LEU A 159 -3.57 18.19 6.91
N ALA A 160 -4.64 17.42 7.07
CA ALA A 160 -5.50 17.50 8.26
C ALA A 160 -4.75 17.07 9.53
N THR A 161 -4.02 15.95 9.48
CA THR A 161 -3.32 15.41 10.65
C THR A 161 -2.06 16.19 10.99
N ARG A 162 -1.22 16.53 9.99
CA ARG A 162 0.10 17.13 10.22
C ARG A 162 0.05 18.66 10.33
N HIS A 163 -0.80 19.30 9.53
CA HIS A 163 -0.86 20.76 9.42
C HIS A 163 -2.16 21.37 9.93
N GLN A 164 -3.09 20.55 10.44
CA GLN A 164 -4.42 20.97 10.89
C GLN A 164 -5.20 21.73 9.79
N ARG A 165 -4.94 21.39 8.52
CA ARG A 165 -5.58 22.00 7.34
C ARG A 165 -6.59 21.06 6.73
N HIS A 166 -7.87 21.40 6.89
CA HIS A 166 -8.98 20.62 6.37
C HIS A 166 -9.42 21.14 5.00
N ILE A 167 -9.16 20.35 3.95
CA ILE A 167 -9.64 20.60 2.59
C ILE A 167 -10.18 19.31 1.96
N GLY A 168 -11.10 19.43 1.01
CA GLY A 168 -11.61 18.27 0.26
C GLY A 168 -10.66 17.81 -0.86
N PRO A 169 -10.66 16.52 -1.25
CA PRO A 169 -9.82 16.03 -2.36
C PRO A 169 -10.07 16.77 -3.69
N SER A 170 -11.31 17.14 -4.00
CA SER A 170 -11.66 17.91 -5.19
C SER A 170 -11.08 19.32 -5.15
N THR A 171 -11.11 19.97 -3.99
CA THR A 171 -10.48 21.29 -3.75
C THR A 171 -8.97 21.21 -3.96
N TRP A 172 -8.32 20.20 -3.39
CA TRP A 172 -6.89 19.97 -3.60
C TRP A 172 -6.53 19.85 -5.08
N ARG A 173 -7.25 19.00 -5.83
CA ARG A 173 -7.03 18.85 -7.28
C ARG A 173 -7.25 20.16 -8.04
N SER A 174 -8.27 20.94 -7.66
CA SER A 174 -8.54 22.26 -8.25
C SER A 174 -7.40 23.24 -8.00
N TYR A 175 -6.84 23.26 -6.78
CA TYR A 175 -5.67 24.09 -6.47
C TYR A 175 -4.46 23.69 -7.31
N ALA A 176 -4.16 22.39 -7.40
CA ALA A 176 -3.06 21.89 -8.22
C ALA A 176 -3.24 22.27 -9.70
N ALA A 177 -4.44 22.09 -10.25
CA ALA A 177 -4.75 22.43 -11.63
C ALA A 177 -4.63 23.93 -11.94
N ARG A 178 -4.87 24.80 -10.95
CA ARG A 178 -4.74 26.26 -11.06
C ARG A 178 -3.33 26.77 -10.75
N GLY A 179 -2.38 25.88 -10.43
CA GLY A 179 -1.04 26.27 -9.97
C GLY A 179 -1.04 26.96 -8.59
N GLN A 180 -2.08 26.75 -7.79
CA GLN A 180 -2.18 27.24 -6.41
C GLN A 180 -1.66 26.23 -5.38
N ALA A 181 -1.40 25.00 -5.81
CA ALA A 181 -0.76 23.94 -5.05
C ALA A 181 0.23 23.19 -5.95
N PRO A 182 1.14 22.36 -5.38
CA PRO A 182 2.07 21.57 -6.17
C PRO A 182 1.40 20.74 -7.26
N ALA A 183 2.03 20.68 -8.43
CA ALA A 183 1.65 19.76 -9.49
C ALA A 183 1.93 18.32 -9.04
N PRO A 184 1.18 17.33 -9.53
CA PRO A 184 1.48 15.94 -9.25
C PRO A 184 2.82 15.53 -9.86
N VAL A 185 3.58 14.70 -9.13
CA VAL A 185 4.89 14.17 -9.54
C VAL A 185 4.78 12.91 -10.40
N GLY A 186 3.58 12.34 -10.53
CA GLY A 186 3.31 11.15 -11.31
C GLY A 186 1.84 10.73 -11.28
N HIS A 187 1.54 9.59 -11.89
CA HIS A 187 0.19 9.01 -11.95
C HIS A 187 0.24 7.49 -11.77
N VAL A 188 -0.83 6.94 -11.22
CA VAL A 188 -1.19 5.52 -11.21
C VAL A 188 -2.56 5.40 -11.87
N GLY A 189 -2.62 4.81 -13.06
CA GLY A 189 -3.86 4.84 -13.85
C GLY A 189 -4.34 6.27 -14.05
N ARG A 190 -5.53 6.59 -13.52
CA ARG A 190 -6.11 7.95 -13.53
C ARG A 190 -5.83 8.76 -12.26
N GLU A 191 -5.22 8.14 -11.25
CA GLU A 191 -4.98 8.78 -9.96
C GLU A 191 -3.63 9.50 -9.98
N SER A 192 -3.64 10.82 -9.77
CA SER A 192 -2.42 11.63 -9.63
C SER A 192 -1.73 11.35 -8.29
N LEU A 193 -0.41 11.49 -8.26
CA LEU A 193 0.43 11.30 -7.08
C LEU A 193 1.21 12.58 -6.75
N TRP A 194 1.32 12.92 -5.46
CA TRP A 194 2.06 14.09 -4.97
C TRP A 194 3.21 13.69 -4.06
N SER A 195 4.27 14.50 -4.08
CA SER A 195 5.37 14.41 -3.12
C SER A 195 4.95 14.99 -1.76
N PRO A 196 5.15 14.27 -0.63
CA PRO A 196 4.92 14.83 0.69
C PRO A 196 5.76 16.08 0.97
N VAL A 197 6.98 16.16 0.43
CA VAL A 197 7.88 17.31 0.60
C VAL A 197 7.26 18.56 -0.02
N ASP A 198 6.74 18.45 -1.24
CA ASP A 198 6.09 19.58 -1.91
C ASP A 198 4.79 19.99 -1.19
N VAL A 199 4.04 19.01 -0.67
CA VAL A 199 2.84 19.25 0.14
C VAL A 199 3.18 19.96 1.44
N ASP A 200 4.26 19.57 2.13
CA ASP A 200 4.76 20.25 3.33
C ASP A 200 5.18 21.69 3.01
N ALA A 201 5.98 21.90 1.95
CA ALA A 201 6.40 23.24 1.52
C ALA A 201 5.20 24.15 1.19
N TRP A 202 4.17 23.60 0.56
CA TRP A 202 2.94 24.33 0.28
C TRP A 202 2.17 24.66 1.57
N ALA A 203 2.09 23.70 2.49
CA ALA A 203 1.40 23.90 3.77
C ALA A 203 2.09 24.95 4.65
N THR A 204 3.42 25.06 4.62
CA THR A 204 4.18 26.06 5.38
C THR A 204 4.32 27.41 4.68
N GLY A 205 3.85 27.53 3.43
CA GLY A 205 3.96 28.74 2.60
C GLY A 205 5.32 28.92 1.91
N GLN A 206 6.26 27.98 2.09
CA GLN A 206 7.59 28.01 1.47
C GLN A 206 7.53 27.74 -0.04
N TRP A 207 6.53 27.00 -0.52
CA TRP A 207 6.41 26.64 -1.93
C TRP A 207 6.30 27.83 -2.90
N HIS A 208 5.76 28.95 -2.46
CA HIS A 208 5.68 30.16 -3.29
C HIS A 208 7.00 30.93 -3.35
N ALA A 209 7.81 30.89 -2.30
CA ALA A 209 9.07 31.62 -2.22
C ALA A 209 10.11 31.06 -3.21
N ASP A 210 10.07 29.76 -3.48
CA ASP A 210 10.99 29.11 -4.41
C ASP A 210 10.64 29.35 -5.89
N ARG A 211 9.48 29.96 -6.18
CA ARG A 211 8.97 30.18 -7.55
C ARG A 211 8.96 31.64 -8.00
N SER A 212 9.30 32.57 -7.10
CA SER A 212 9.43 34.02 -7.37
C SER A 212 10.88 34.40 -7.64
#